data_AF-A0A6S7KP96-F1
#
_entry.id   AF-A0A6S7KP96-F1
#
_cell.length_a   1.000
_cell.length_b   1.000
_cell.length_c   1.000
_cell.angle_alpha   90.00
_cell.angle_beta   90.00
_cell.angle_gamma   90.00
#
_symmetry.space_group_name_H-M   'P 1'
#
loop_
_entity.id
_entity.type
_entity.pdbx_description
1 polymer ?
#
loop_
_entity_poly.entity_id
_entity_poly.type
_entity_poly.pdbx_seq_one_letter_code
_entity_poly.pdbx_strand_id
1 'polypeptide(L)'
;MVVVEIPNGKLRICLDPKHLNKAIKREHFQLPTIGDTYITTRMANAKWFSKLDANHGYWQIPLDEDSQLLTAFNTPFGRYCYTCTPFGIISAQE
;
A
#
# COMPACT_ATOMS: atom_id res chain seq x y z
N MET A 1 12.20 -3.95 10.68
CA MET A 1 11.27 -5.07 10.47
C MET A 1 10.59 -5.37 11.78
N VAL A 2 9.27 -5.52 11.77
CA VAL A 2 8.46 -5.84 12.94
C VAL A 2 7.67 -7.10 12.61
N VAL A 3 7.68 -8.07 13.53
CA VAL A 3 6.85 -9.28 13.40
C VAL A 3 5.63 -9.08 14.27
N VAL A 4 4.45 -9.25 13.68
CA VAL A 4 3.15 -9.10 14.36
C VAL A 4 2.41 -10.42 14.24
N GLU A 5 1.92 -10.94 15.35
CA GLU A 5 1.01 -12.07 15.35
C GLU A 5 -0.40 -11.56 15.05
N ILE A 6 -1.02 -12.10 14.00
CA ILE A 6 -2.42 -11.79 13.67
C ILE A 6 -3.36 -12.74 14.43
N PRO A 7 -4.64 -12.37 14.67
CA PRO A 7 -5.54 -13.11 15.57
C PRO A 7 -5.76 -14.61 15.24
N ASN A 8 -5.42 -15.03 14.02
CA ASN A 8 -5.47 -16.42 13.60
C ASN A 8 -4.17 -17.21 13.91
N GLY A 9 -3.26 -16.65 14.70
CA GLY A 9 -1.98 -17.25 15.09
C GLY A 9 -0.89 -17.21 14.01
N LYS A 10 -1.17 -16.64 12.84
CA LYS A 10 -0.13 -16.49 11.80
C LYS A 10 0.76 -15.28 12.10
N LEU A 11 2.01 -15.37 11.68
CA LEU A 11 2.95 -14.26 11.75
C LEU A 11 2.85 -13.41 10.50
N ARG A 12 2.79 -12.09 10.67
CA ARG A 12 2.89 -11.09 9.61
C ARG A 12 4.19 -10.32 9.78
N ILE A 13 5.00 -10.33 8.74
CA ILE A 13 6.23 -9.52 8.68
C ILE A 13 5.85 -8.15 8.11
N CYS A 14 6.14 -7.10 8.88
CA CYS A 14 5.89 -5.72 8.51
C CYS A 14 7.21 -4.95 8.42
N LEU A 15 7.32 -4.10 7.39
CA LEU A 15 8.35 -3.07 7.35
C LEU A 15 8.01 -2.01 8.42
N ASP A 16 9.02 -1.39 9.03
CA ASP A 16 8.83 -0.15 9.80
C ASP A 16 9.31 1.04 8.96
N PRO A 17 8.42 1.67 8.19
CA PRO A 17 8.79 2.73 7.26
C PRO A 17 8.79 4.12 7.90
N LYS A 18 8.75 4.26 9.25
CA LYS A 18 8.65 5.58 9.90
C LYS A 18 9.65 6.62 9.41
N HIS A 19 10.92 6.23 9.24
CA HIS A 19 11.96 7.13 8.76
C HIS A 19 11.85 7.37 7.25
N LEU A 20 11.59 6.31 6.49
CA LEU A 20 11.40 6.38 5.04
C LEU A 20 10.22 7.30 4.67
N ASN A 21 9.09 7.15 5.34
CA ASN A 21 7.89 7.98 5.14
C ASN A 21 8.09 9.46 5.45
N LYS A 22 9.06 9.82 6.30
CA LYS A 22 9.41 11.23 6.53
C LYS A 22 10.23 11.84 5.39
N ALA A 23 11.01 11.00 4.71
CA ALA A 23 11.86 11.42 3.59
C ALA A 23 11.10 11.41 2.25
N ILE A 24 10.05 10.60 2.13
CA ILE A 24 9.22 10.52 0.92
C ILE A 24 8.45 11.83 0.75
N LYS A 25 8.64 12.47 -0.41
CA LYS A 25 7.81 13.58 -0.87
C LYS A 25 6.57 12.99 -1.57
N ARG A 26 5.39 13.21 -0.99
CA ARG A 26 4.13 12.77 -1.59
C ARG A 26 3.75 13.62 -2.79
N GLU A 27 3.18 12.98 -3.80
CA GLU A 27 2.49 13.69 -4.86
C GLU A 27 1.15 14.22 -4.35
N HIS A 28 0.72 15.40 -4.82
CA HIS A 28 -0.60 15.92 -4.49
C HIS A 28 -1.65 15.27 -5.38
N PHE A 29 -2.02 14.03 -5.06
CA PHE A 29 -3.09 13.32 -5.76
C PHE A 29 -4.44 13.59 -5.08
N GLN A 30 -5.34 14.29 -5.79
CA GLN A 30 -6.69 14.54 -5.29
C GLN A 30 -7.60 13.37 -5.65
N LEU A 31 -7.82 12.47 -4.69
CA LEU A 31 -8.89 11.49 -4.80
C LEU A 31 -10.24 12.22 -4.73
N PRO A 32 -11.15 11.96 -5.69
CA PRO A 32 -12.50 12.51 -5.62
C PRO A 32 -13.16 12.03 -4.33
N THR A 33 -13.61 12.96 -3.50
CA THR A 33 -14.21 12.62 -2.21
C THR A 33 -15.65 12.15 -2.44
N ILE A 34 -16.19 11.27 -1.59
CA ILE A 34 -17.59 10.79 -1.73
C ILE A 34 -18.61 11.95 -1.70
N GLY A 35 -18.26 13.05 -1.01
CA GLY A 35 -19.03 14.30 -1.00
C GLY A 35 -18.98 15.07 -2.32
N ASP A 36 -18.00 14.80 -3.18
CA ASP A 36 -18.04 15.18 -4.58
C ASP A 36 -19.10 14.31 -5.25
N THR A 37 -20.30 14.87 -5.31
CA THR A 37 -21.50 14.40 -6.04
C THR A 37 -21.21 13.77 -7.41
N TYR A 38 -20.05 14.04 -7.99
CA TYR A 38 -19.57 13.44 -9.24
C TYR A 38 -19.73 11.90 -9.33
N ILE A 39 -19.31 11.13 -8.31
CA ILE A 39 -19.37 9.65 -8.39
C ILE A 39 -20.82 9.16 -8.23
N THR A 40 -21.54 9.72 -7.27
CA THR A 40 -22.92 9.31 -6.96
C THR A 40 -23.91 9.72 -8.05
N THR A 41 -23.77 10.92 -8.63
CA THR A 41 -24.58 11.37 -9.76
C THR A 41 -24.36 10.50 -11.00
N ARG A 42 -23.14 10.03 -11.25
CA ARG A 42 -22.83 9.17 -12.40
C ARG A 42 -23.43 7.77 -12.28
N MET A 43 -23.77 7.35 -11.06
CA MET A 43 -24.37 6.05 -10.74
C MET A 43 -25.88 6.10 -10.51
N ALA A 44 -26.51 7.28 -10.55
CA ALA A 44 -27.89 7.49 -10.09
C ALA A 44 -28.98 6.65 -10.80
N ASN A 45 -28.73 6.21 -12.05
CA ASN A 45 -29.68 5.42 -12.83
C ASN A 45 -29.22 3.96 -13.09
N ALA A 46 -28.17 3.52 -12.39
CA ALA A 46 -27.67 2.15 -12.50
C ALA A 46 -28.61 1.17 -11.76
N LYS A 47 -28.97 0.07 -12.43
CA LYS A 47 -29.87 -0.96 -11.89
C LYS A 47 -29.13 -2.13 -11.22
N TRP A 48 -27.85 -2.31 -11.56
CA TRP A 48 -27.02 -3.41 -11.09
C TRP A 48 -25.64 -2.87 -10.72
N PHE A 49 -25.13 -3.31 -9.59
CA PHE A 49 -23.82 -2.93 -9.08
C PHE A 49 -22.99 -4.19 -8.86
N SER A 50 -21.70 -4.10 -9.13
CA SER A 50 -20.73 -5.14 -8.81
C SER A 50 -19.53 -4.48 -8.17
N LYS A 51 -19.11 -5.00 -7.02
CA LYS A 51 -17.94 -4.52 -6.30
C LYS A 51 -16.79 -5.49 -6.55
N LEU A 52 -15.67 -4.97 -7.03
CA LEU A 52 -14.43 -5.71 -7.15
C LEU A 52 -13.52 -5.32 -5.99
N ASP A 53 -12.90 -6.31 -5.38
CA ASP A 53 -11.94 -6.12 -4.30
C ASP A 53 -10.55 -6.54 -4.79
N ALA A 54 -9.65 -5.56 -4.95
CA ALA A 54 -8.27 -5.78 -5.36
C ALA A 54 -7.45 -6.26 -4.15
N ASN A 55 -7.69 -7.51 -3.73
CA ASN A 55 -6.97 -8.13 -2.63
C ASN A 55 -5.46 -8.13 -2.89
N HIS A 56 -4.69 -7.76 -1.87
CA HIS A 56 -3.23 -7.63 -1.95
C HIS A 56 -2.73 -6.69 -3.08
N GLY A 57 -3.52 -5.68 -3.48
CA GLY A 57 -3.19 -4.79 -4.59
C GLY A 57 -1.78 -4.18 -4.53
N TYR A 58 -1.30 -3.80 -3.34
CA TYR A 58 0.06 -3.28 -3.16
C TYR A 58 1.15 -4.26 -3.62
N TRP A 59 0.94 -5.57 -3.48
CA TRP A 59 1.95 -6.58 -3.83
C TRP A 59 1.95 -6.93 -5.32
N GLN A 60 0.99 -6.38 -6.08
CA GLN A 60 0.91 -6.54 -7.53
C GLN A 60 1.69 -5.44 -8.25
N ILE A 61 2.01 -4.33 -7.57
CA ILE A 61 2.72 -3.19 -8.15
C ILE A 61 4.23 -3.38 -7.93
N PRO A 62 5.04 -3.54 -8.99
CA PRO A 62 6.49 -3.65 -8.87
C PRO A 62 7.10 -2.30 -8.49
N LEU A 63 8.14 -2.34 -7.65
CA LEU A 63 8.98 -1.18 -7.34
C LEU A 63 10.12 -1.07 -8.35
N ASP A 64 10.50 0.15 -8.69
CA ASP A 64 11.74 0.44 -9.41
C ASP A 64 12.97 0.06 -8.57
N GLU A 65 14.08 -0.28 -9.22
CA GLU A 65 15.28 -0.82 -8.57
C GLU A 65 15.83 0.10 -7.46
N ASP A 66 15.79 1.43 -7.66
CA ASP A 66 16.26 2.40 -6.68
C ASP A 66 15.34 2.43 -5.44
N SER A 67 14.02 2.39 -5.64
CA SER A 67 13.04 2.29 -4.55
C SER A 67 13.11 0.96 -3.80
N GLN A 68 13.47 -0.15 -4.47
CA GLN A 68 13.66 -1.43 -3.79
C GLN A 68 14.75 -1.31 -2.71
N LEU A 69 15.87 -0.66 -3.03
CA LEU A 69 16.97 -0.44 -2.09
C LEU A 69 16.55 0.38 -0.86
N LEU A 70 15.63 1.33 -1.03
CA LEU A 70 15.07 2.12 0.08
C LEU A 70 14.18 1.30 1.02
N THR A 71 13.65 0.18 0.55
CA THR A 71 12.82 -0.75 1.35
C THR A 71 13.62 -1.87 1.99
N ALA A 72 14.96 -1.79 1.99
CA ALA A 72 15.81 -2.82 2.57
C ALA A 72 15.60 -2.98 4.08
N PHE A 73 15.60 -4.23 4.54
CA PHE A 73 15.49 -4.59 5.95
C PHE A 73 16.46 -5.72 6.30
N ASN A 74 16.91 -5.70 7.56
CA ASN A 74 17.76 -6.76 8.09
C ASN A 74 16.92 -7.83 8.77
N THR A 75 17.33 -9.07 8.56
CA THR A 75 16.89 -10.26 9.29
C THR A 75 18.12 -10.95 9.88
N PRO A 76 17.95 -11.87 10.85
CA PRO A 76 19.06 -12.70 11.34
C PRO A 76 19.76 -13.53 10.24
N PHE A 77 19.09 -13.76 9.11
CA PHE A 77 19.57 -14.59 8.00
C PHE A 77 20.21 -13.78 6.86
N GLY A 78 20.10 -12.46 6.89
CA GLY A 78 20.60 -11.60 5.82
C GLY A 78 19.79 -10.31 5.64
N ARG A 79 20.20 -9.55 4.62
CA ARG A 79 19.52 -8.33 4.19
C ARG A 79 18.65 -8.63 2.99
N TYR A 80 17.41 -8.15 3.03
CA TYR A 80 16.44 -8.34 1.97
C TYR A 80 15.79 -7.00 1.65
N CYS A 81 15.28 -6.84 0.43
CA CYS A 81 14.48 -5.70 0.01
C CYS A 81 13.16 -6.20 -0.58
N TYR A 82 12.16 -5.32 -0.64
CA TYR A 82 10.92 -5.64 -1.34
C TYR A 82 11.06 -5.33 -2.82
N THR A 83 10.55 -6.22 -3.68
CA THR A 83 10.47 -6.02 -5.13
C THR A 83 9.13 -5.42 -5.58
N CYS A 84 8.11 -5.47 -4.71
CA CYS A 84 6.79 -4.90 -4.91
C CYS A 84 6.44 -3.98 -3.74
N THR A 85 5.48 -3.08 -3.92
CA THR A 85 5.14 -2.05 -2.93
C THR A 85 4.77 -2.66 -1.56
N PRO A 86 5.58 -2.45 -0.50
CA PRO A 86 5.29 -2.99 0.80
C PRO A 86 4.19 -2.21 1.52
N PHE A 87 3.50 -2.88 2.44
CA PHE A 87 2.54 -2.20 3.30
C PHE A 87 3.22 -1.18 4.21
N GLY A 88 2.55 -0.05 4.42
CA GLY A 88 2.96 1.00 5.36
C GLY A 88 3.73 2.15 4.72
N ILE A 89 4.09 2.06 3.43
CA ILE A 89 4.68 3.19 2.69
C ILE A 89 3.62 4.27 2.49
N ILE A 90 4.02 5.51 2.76
CA ILE A 90 3.10 6.65 2.72
C ILE A 90 2.59 6.95 1.30
N SER A 91 3.41 6.81 0.26
CA SER A 91 2.99 7.02 -1.13
C SER A 91 2.26 5.84 -1.77
N ALA A 92 2.08 4.71 -1.08
CA ALA A 92 1.52 3.50 -1.71
C ALA A 92 0.05 3.61 -2.13
N GLN A 93 -0.68 4.59 -1.60
CA GLN A 93 -2.12 4.81 -1.83
C GLN A 93 -2.39 5.76 -3.01
N GLU A 94 -1.35 6.37 -3.55
CA GLU A 94 -1.37 7.14 -4.81
C GLU A 94 -1.50 6.16 -5.99
#